data_AF-A0A2W4LEW5-F1
#
_entry.id   AF-A0A2W4LEW5-F1
#
_cell.length_a   1.000
_cell.length_b   1.000
_cell.length_c   1.000
_cell.angle_alpha   90.00
_cell.angle_beta   90.00
_cell.angle_gamma   90.00
#
_symmetry.space_group_name_H-M   'P 1'
#
loop_
_entity.id
_entity.type
_entity.pdbx_description
1 polymer ?
#
loop_
_entity_poly.entity_id
_entity_poly.type
_entity_poly.pdbx_seq_one_letter_code
_entity_poly.pdbx_strand_id
1 'polypeptide(L)'
;MSRLRWPLGRLRDLPIWSKLGFIMIVPTIATVIVGTNGLVNHLDTLANADRASRLAELSKASGELVHNLQNERATAVLVLGERDAKARSRYLEVYKRLNSTVDETKVPYAERRASLPELPESFRNLLDRIDQGLQELPGLRSQVINSARGEGKLKLTEAIRTYELLLSDLLDMRDSAAQLAGDSAISERLRSAAALSRNKEFHSRERIIVLRAFAQGELTPSMRNDYIGTRA
;
A
#
# COMPACT_ATOMS: atom_id res chain seq x y z
N MET A 1 10.22 -75.64 -19.47
CA MET A 1 10.24 -74.58 -18.45
C MET A 1 9.08 -73.62 -18.70
N SER A 2 8.13 -73.62 -17.76
CA SER A 2 6.99 -72.73 -17.48
C SER A 2 6.47 -71.72 -18.52
N ARG A 3 5.20 -71.88 -18.94
CA ARG A 3 4.35 -70.80 -19.47
C ARG A 3 3.37 -70.38 -18.37
N LEU A 4 3.49 -69.13 -17.90
CA LEU A 4 2.53 -68.48 -17.00
C LEU A 4 1.19 -68.29 -17.74
N ARG A 5 0.10 -68.84 -17.18
CA ARG A 5 -1.28 -68.50 -17.57
C ARG A 5 -1.95 -67.87 -16.35
N TRP A 6 -2.27 -66.58 -16.45
CA TRP A 6 -3.15 -65.91 -15.48
C TRP A 6 -4.58 -66.43 -15.62
N PRO A 7 -5.26 -66.83 -14.54
CA PRO A 7 -6.69 -67.09 -14.57
C PRO A 7 -7.47 -65.82 -14.21
N LEU A 8 -7.96 -65.12 -15.24
CA LEU A 8 -9.16 -64.28 -15.13
C LEU A 8 -10.35 -65.22 -14.93
N GLY A 9 -10.78 -65.41 -13.68
CA GLY A 9 -11.87 -66.36 -13.42
C GLY A 9 -12.29 -66.49 -11.98
N ARG A 10 -12.52 -65.40 -11.25
CA ARG A 10 -13.21 -65.48 -9.95
C ARG A 10 -13.89 -64.17 -9.53
N LEU A 11 -14.85 -63.70 -10.34
CA LEU A 11 -15.74 -62.59 -9.97
C LEU A 11 -17.24 -62.96 -10.07
N ARG A 12 -17.57 -64.26 -10.04
CA ARG A 12 -18.94 -64.71 -10.30
C ARG A 12 -19.73 -65.19 -9.06
N ASP A 13 -19.06 -65.45 -7.93
CA ASP A 13 -19.69 -65.99 -6.71
C ASP A 13 -19.47 -65.10 -5.47
N LEU A 14 -19.68 -63.79 -5.62
CA LEU A 14 -19.74 -62.88 -4.47
C LEU A 14 -21.21 -62.74 -4.01
N PRO A 15 -21.47 -62.79 -2.68
CA PRO A 15 -22.82 -62.65 -2.14
C PRO A 15 -23.45 -61.33 -2.59
N ILE A 16 -24.77 -61.32 -2.78
CA ILE A 16 -25.56 -60.17 -3.29
C ILE A 16 -25.23 -58.87 -2.50
N TRP A 17 -24.89 -59.01 -1.22
CA TRP A 17 -24.44 -57.95 -0.33
C TRP A 17 -23.17 -57.23 -0.79
N SER A 18 -22.18 -57.93 -1.37
CA SER A 18 -20.96 -57.31 -1.91
C SER A 18 -21.22 -56.55 -3.21
N LYS A 19 -22.15 -57.01 -4.05
CA LYS A 19 -22.57 -56.28 -5.27
C LYS A 19 -23.30 -54.99 -4.93
N LEU A 20 -24.17 -55.02 -3.92
CA LEU A 20 -24.90 -53.84 -3.46
C LEU A 20 -23.97 -52.81 -2.81
N GLY A 21 -23.00 -53.27 -2.01
CA GLY A 21 -21.96 -52.40 -1.44
C GLY A 21 -21.13 -51.69 -2.52
N PHE A 22 -20.78 -52.38 -3.61
CA PHE A 22 -19.97 -51.81 -4.69
C PHE A 22 -20.65 -50.64 -5.42
N ILE A 23 -21.98 -50.69 -5.56
CA ILE A 23 -22.76 -49.61 -6.17
C ILE A 23 -22.80 -48.37 -5.25
N MET A 24 -22.75 -48.57 -3.94
CA MET A 24 -22.82 -47.49 -2.95
C MET A 24 -21.46 -46.82 -2.68
N ILE A 25 -20.35 -47.41 -3.12
CA ILE A 25 -19.01 -46.82 -3.01
C ILE A 25 -18.86 -45.55 -3.88
N VAL A 26 -19.39 -45.56 -5.10
CA VAL A 26 -19.24 -44.41 -6.02
C VAL A 26 -19.95 -43.14 -5.47
N PRO A 27 -21.22 -43.21 -5.02
CA PRO A 27 -21.90 -42.05 -4.44
C PRO A 27 -21.29 -41.57 -3.11
N THR A 28 -20.80 -42.48 -2.26
CA THR A 28 -20.22 -42.11 -0.96
C THR A 28 -18.86 -41.43 -1.14
N ILE A 29 -18.01 -41.92 -2.04
CA ILE A 29 -16.76 -41.25 -2.41
C ILE A 29 -17.04 -39.86 -2.99
N ALA A 30 -18.05 -39.73 -3.85
CA ALA A 30 -18.46 -38.42 -4.38
C ALA A 30 -18.89 -37.46 -3.26
N THR A 31 -19.70 -37.91 -2.30
CA THR A 31 -20.12 -37.09 -1.15
C THR A 31 -18.96 -36.74 -0.22
N VAL A 32 -17.99 -37.64 -0.02
CA VAL A 32 -16.79 -37.36 0.77
C VAL A 32 -15.90 -36.34 0.07
N ILE A 33 -15.69 -36.47 -1.25
CA ILE A 33 -14.93 -35.50 -2.04
C ILE A 33 -15.62 -34.14 -2.06
N VAL A 34 -16.94 -34.10 -2.30
CA VAL A 34 -17.73 -32.86 -2.33
C VAL A 34 -17.82 -32.23 -0.94
N GLY A 35 -18.01 -33.03 0.10
CA GLY A 35 -18.09 -32.57 1.49
C GLY A 35 -16.75 -32.05 2.02
N THR A 36 -15.64 -32.70 1.67
CA THR A 36 -14.30 -32.20 2.02
C THR A 36 -13.91 -30.97 1.22
N ASN A 37 -14.19 -30.91 -0.10
CA ASN A 37 -13.96 -29.70 -0.89
C ASN A 37 -14.83 -28.51 -0.42
N GLY A 38 -16.06 -28.76 0.03
CA GLY A 38 -16.92 -27.75 0.63
C GLY A 38 -16.38 -27.21 1.96
N LEU A 39 -15.70 -28.06 2.75
CA LEU A 39 -15.14 -27.67 4.06
C LEU A 39 -13.76 -27.01 3.95
N VAL A 40 -12.93 -27.42 2.98
CA VAL A 40 -11.62 -26.79 2.70
C VAL A 40 -11.79 -25.34 2.24
N ASN A 41 -12.83 -25.04 1.44
CA ASN A 41 -13.18 -23.67 1.07
C ASN A 41 -13.55 -22.78 2.27
N HIS A 42 -13.94 -23.34 3.43
CA HIS A 42 -14.24 -22.56 4.63
C HIS A 42 -13.01 -22.27 5.52
N LEU A 43 -11.93 -23.06 5.41
CA LEU A 43 -10.69 -22.79 6.15
C LEU A 43 -9.84 -21.70 5.49
N ASP A 44 -9.78 -21.66 4.16
CA ASP A 44 -9.11 -20.58 3.42
C ASP A 44 -9.85 -19.24 3.53
N THR A 45 -11.18 -19.27 3.73
CA THR A 45 -12.01 -18.06 3.87
C THR A 45 -11.64 -17.25 5.12
N LEU A 46 -11.30 -17.89 6.24
CA LEU A 46 -10.93 -17.19 7.48
C LEU A 46 -9.53 -16.55 7.39
N ALA A 47 -8.56 -17.25 6.80
CA ALA A 47 -7.20 -16.72 6.62
C ALA A 47 -7.14 -15.54 5.62
N ASN A 48 -7.95 -15.61 4.55
CA ASN A 48 -8.05 -14.52 3.57
C ASN A 48 -8.76 -13.28 4.15
N ALA A 49 -9.80 -13.46 4.97
CA ALA A 49 -10.50 -12.36 5.62
C ALA A 49 -9.60 -11.60 6.63
N ASP A 50 -8.81 -12.31 7.44
CA ASP A 50 -7.85 -11.68 8.36
C ASP A 50 -6.77 -10.88 7.60
N ARG A 51 -6.23 -11.44 6.51
CA ARG A 51 -5.28 -10.71 5.65
C ARG A 51 -5.90 -9.47 5.04
N ALA A 52 -7.10 -9.57 4.47
CA ALA A 52 -7.82 -8.45 3.87
C ALA A 52 -8.05 -7.33 4.89
N SER A 53 -8.44 -7.69 6.12
CA SER A 53 -8.62 -6.75 7.23
C SER A 53 -7.30 -6.04 7.58
N ARG A 54 -6.19 -6.77 7.76
CA ARG A 54 -4.88 -6.18 8.07
C ARG A 54 -4.38 -5.25 6.97
N LEU A 55 -4.56 -5.62 5.71
CA LEU A 55 -4.23 -4.77 4.56
C LEU A 55 -5.11 -3.51 4.52
N ALA A 56 -6.38 -3.61 4.91
CA ALA A 56 -7.26 -2.46 5.02
C ALA A 56 -6.85 -1.50 6.15
N GLU A 57 -6.47 -2.03 7.31
CA GLU A 57 -5.95 -1.24 8.42
C GLU A 57 -4.61 -0.56 8.07
N LEU A 58 -3.71 -1.27 7.39
CA LEU A 58 -2.47 -0.68 6.86
C LEU A 58 -2.76 0.44 5.88
N SER A 59 -3.67 0.20 4.91
CA SER A 59 -4.09 1.20 3.94
C SER A 59 -4.67 2.43 4.64
N LYS A 60 -5.52 2.25 5.66
CA LYS A 60 -6.05 3.34 6.47
C LYS A 60 -4.94 4.16 7.14
N ALA A 61 -4.03 3.51 7.88
CA ALA A 61 -2.92 4.18 8.56
C ALA A 61 -2.01 4.93 7.57
N SER A 62 -1.72 4.32 6.42
CA SER A 62 -1.01 4.95 5.31
C SER A 62 -1.70 6.22 4.80
N GLY A 63 -3.04 6.27 4.82
CA GLY A 63 -3.81 7.44 4.38
C GLY A 63 -3.60 8.69 5.23
N GLU A 64 -3.58 8.49 6.56
CA GLU A 64 -3.30 9.56 7.52
C GLU A 64 -1.84 10.04 7.34
N LEU A 65 -0.91 9.11 7.19
CA LEU A 65 0.51 9.41 6.94
C LEU A 65 0.71 10.20 5.64
N VAL A 66 0.11 9.75 4.53
CA VAL A 66 0.12 10.45 3.23
C VAL A 66 -0.42 11.87 3.37
N HIS A 67 -1.54 12.05 4.09
CA HIS A 67 -2.12 13.37 4.29
C HIS A 67 -1.17 14.33 5.01
N ASN A 68 -0.54 13.87 6.09
CA ASN A 68 0.36 14.69 6.87
C ASN A 68 1.67 14.97 6.11
N LEU A 69 2.21 13.99 5.39
CA LEU A 69 3.37 14.18 4.50
C LEU A 69 3.08 15.16 3.37
N GLN A 70 1.88 15.14 2.78
CA GLN A 70 1.47 16.13 1.78
C GLN A 70 1.50 17.55 2.35
N ASN A 71 1.04 17.73 3.59
CA ASN A 71 1.06 19.03 4.29
C ASN A 71 2.48 19.45 4.69
N GLU A 72 3.29 18.49 5.15
CA GLU A 72 4.69 18.71 5.47
C GLU A 72 5.47 19.16 4.22
N ARG A 73 5.29 18.48 3.07
CA ARG A 73 5.83 18.87 1.75
C ARG A 73 5.43 20.30 1.37
N ALA A 74 4.15 20.65 1.47
CA ALA A 74 3.68 21.99 1.13
C ALA A 74 4.27 23.07 2.03
N THR A 75 4.42 22.77 3.31
CA THR A 75 5.02 23.72 4.26
C THR A 75 6.52 23.83 4.06
N ALA A 76 7.22 22.75 3.67
CA ALA A 76 8.62 22.82 3.27
C ALA A 76 8.81 23.76 2.07
N VAL A 77 7.91 23.71 1.08
CA VAL A 77 7.93 24.62 -0.08
C VAL A 77 7.73 26.07 0.35
N LEU A 78 6.78 26.34 1.26
CA LEU A 78 6.61 27.69 1.84
C LEU A 78 7.86 28.16 2.56
N VAL A 79 8.47 27.32 3.40
CA VAL A 79 9.69 27.64 4.14
C VAL A 79 10.87 27.96 3.21
N LEU A 80 11.11 27.12 2.20
CA LEU A 80 12.23 27.26 1.28
C LEU A 80 12.01 28.35 0.22
N GLY A 81 10.75 28.66 -0.08
CA GLY A 81 10.38 29.66 -1.09
C GLY A 81 10.23 31.08 -0.53
N GLU A 82 10.06 31.23 0.79
CA GLU A 82 9.80 32.53 1.42
C GLU A 82 11.08 33.37 1.55
N ARG A 83 11.00 34.63 1.13
CA ARG A 83 12.09 35.61 1.19
C ARG A 83 12.02 36.47 2.46
N ASP A 84 10.82 36.74 2.97
CA ASP A 84 10.64 37.50 4.21
C ASP A 84 10.96 36.65 5.44
N ALA A 85 11.90 37.13 6.27
CA ALA A 85 12.40 36.37 7.41
C ALA A 85 11.31 36.10 8.48
N LYS A 86 10.36 37.03 8.65
CA LYS A 86 9.29 36.92 9.64
C LYS A 86 8.23 35.90 9.20
N ALA A 87 7.81 35.96 7.94
CA ALA A 87 6.92 34.97 7.32
C ALA A 87 7.56 33.58 7.32
N ARG A 88 8.85 33.48 6.93
CA ARG A 88 9.60 32.22 6.94
C ARG A 88 9.63 31.59 8.32
N SER A 89 9.86 32.38 9.36
CA SER A 89 9.87 31.91 10.75
C SER A 89 8.52 31.32 11.18
N ARG A 90 7.40 31.92 10.74
CA ARG A 90 6.05 31.39 10.99
C ARG A 90 5.83 30.05 10.27
N TYR A 91 6.22 29.96 9.00
CA TYR A 91 6.13 28.70 8.26
C TYR A 91 7.02 27.61 8.86
N LEU A 92 8.19 27.97 9.38
CA LEU A 92 9.10 27.03 10.04
C LEU A 92 8.49 26.46 11.31
N GLU A 93 7.74 27.26 12.08
CA GLU A 93 7.00 26.78 13.25
C GLU A 93 5.91 25.77 12.86
N VAL A 94 5.12 26.09 11.82
CA VAL A 94 4.12 25.18 11.27
C VAL A 94 4.76 23.89 10.74
N TYR A 95 5.91 24.01 10.07
CA TYR A 95 6.66 22.86 9.55
C TYR A 95 7.09 21.92 10.67
N LYS A 96 7.66 22.46 11.76
CA LYS A 96 8.07 21.67 12.92
C LYS A 96 6.89 20.96 13.58
N ARG A 97 5.75 21.63 13.70
CA ARG A 97 4.53 21.03 14.23
C ARG A 97 4.07 19.84 13.37
N LEU A 98 4.10 20.01 12.04
CA LEU A 98 3.78 18.93 11.11
C LEU A 98 4.79 17.78 11.16
N ASN A 99 6.09 18.05 11.42
CA ASN A 99 7.07 16.98 11.61
C ASN A 99 6.65 16.06 12.77
N SER A 100 6.24 16.64 13.91
CA SER A 100 5.73 15.89 15.06
C SER A 100 4.45 15.12 14.72
N THR A 101 3.49 15.73 14.01
CA THR A 101 2.26 15.04 13.58
C THR A 101 2.55 13.87 12.62
N VAL A 102 3.53 14.02 11.72
CA VAL A 102 3.98 12.91 10.86
C VAL A 102 4.64 11.82 11.70
N ASP A 103 5.47 12.16 12.67
CA ASP A 103 6.11 11.17 13.55
C ASP A 103 5.09 10.40 14.41
N GLU A 104 4.04 11.07 14.89
CA GLU A 104 2.92 10.42 15.57
C GLU A 104 2.15 9.47 14.65
N THR A 105 1.88 9.87 13.40
CA THR A 105 1.16 9.02 12.43
C THR A 105 2.01 7.91 11.81
N LYS A 106 3.34 7.99 11.92
CA LYS A 106 4.24 6.88 11.57
C LYS A 106 4.09 5.67 12.50
N VAL A 107 3.75 5.89 13.78
CA VAL A 107 3.61 4.81 14.77
C VAL A 107 2.53 3.80 14.37
N PRO A 108 1.26 4.18 14.15
CA PRO A 108 0.22 3.22 13.77
C PRO A 108 0.52 2.57 12.40
N TYR A 109 1.17 3.28 11.46
CA TYR A 109 1.63 2.66 10.21
C TYR A 109 2.64 1.53 10.48
N ALA A 110 3.67 1.80 11.29
CA ALA A 110 4.72 0.84 11.60
C ALA A 110 4.18 -0.39 12.35
N GLU A 111 3.26 -0.18 13.30
CA GLU A 111 2.58 -1.26 14.02
C GLU A 111 1.78 -2.16 13.07
N ARG A 112 0.97 -1.57 12.18
CA ARG A 112 0.17 -2.35 11.21
C ARG A 112 1.07 -3.07 10.23
N ARG A 113 2.14 -2.44 9.74
CA ARG A 113 3.14 -3.09 8.89
C ARG A 113 3.77 -4.31 9.58
N ALA A 114 4.20 -4.17 10.83
CA ALA A 114 4.84 -5.25 11.59
C ALA A 114 3.87 -6.43 11.86
N SER A 115 2.57 -6.18 11.86
CA SER A 115 1.53 -7.19 12.08
C SER A 115 1.09 -7.96 10.82
N LEU A 116 1.65 -7.63 9.66
CA LEU A 116 1.29 -8.30 8.40
C LEU A 116 1.86 -9.73 8.39
N PRO A 117 1.09 -10.71 7.87
CA PRO A 117 1.57 -12.09 7.68
C PRO A 117 2.61 -12.15 6.55
N GLU A 118 3.03 -13.34 6.12
CA GLU A 118 3.89 -13.46 4.94
C GLU A 118 3.25 -12.81 3.70
N LEU A 119 4.05 -11.98 3.02
CA LEU A 119 3.66 -11.18 1.86
C LEU A 119 4.52 -11.57 0.66
N PRO A 120 4.01 -11.40 -0.58
CA PRO A 120 4.81 -11.52 -1.78
C PRO A 120 6.04 -10.61 -1.73
N GLU A 121 7.15 -11.08 -2.30
CA GLU A 121 8.44 -10.38 -2.27
C GLU A 121 8.35 -8.94 -2.81
N SER A 122 7.62 -8.73 -3.92
CA SER A 122 7.41 -7.40 -4.50
C SER A 122 6.77 -6.41 -3.53
N PHE A 123 5.81 -6.86 -2.72
CA PHE A 123 5.13 -6.02 -1.75
C PHE A 123 6.00 -5.76 -0.52
N ARG A 124 6.78 -6.74 -0.06
CA ARG A 124 7.79 -6.53 1.00
C ARG A 124 8.83 -5.48 0.58
N ASN A 125 9.38 -5.60 -0.62
CA ASN A 125 10.36 -4.65 -1.15
C ASN A 125 9.78 -3.22 -1.25
N LEU A 126 8.49 -3.09 -1.56
CA LEU A 126 7.81 -1.79 -1.55
C LEU A 126 7.70 -1.23 -0.13
N LEU A 127 7.29 -2.05 0.85
CA LEU A 127 7.21 -1.64 2.24
C LEU A 127 8.59 -1.21 2.78
N ASP A 128 9.65 -1.97 2.48
CA ASP A 128 11.01 -1.65 2.93
C ASP A 128 11.51 -0.30 2.39
N ARG A 129 11.20 0.04 1.12
CA ARG A 129 11.49 1.38 0.58
C ARG A 129 10.73 2.48 1.32
N ILE A 130 9.48 2.23 1.68
CA ILE A 130 8.69 3.18 2.47
C ILE A 130 9.35 3.40 3.83
N ASP A 131 9.75 2.34 4.53
CA ASP A 131 10.40 2.52 5.84
C ASP A 131 11.72 3.24 5.73
N GLN A 132 12.52 2.92 4.71
CA GLN A 132 13.77 3.64 4.45
C GLN A 132 13.48 5.13 4.23
N GLY A 133 12.52 5.48 3.38
CA GLY A 133 12.13 6.88 3.18
C GLY A 133 11.64 7.55 4.47
N LEU A 134 10.87 6.84 5.29
CA LEU A 134 10.41 7.34 6.60
C LEU A 134 11.55 7.49 7.63
N GLN A 135 12.59 6.66 7.55
CA GLN A 135 13.79 6.75 8.37
C GLN A 135 14.70 7.91 7.94
N GLU A 136 14.71 8.25 6.65
CA GLU A 136 15.50 9.35 6.09
C GLU A 136 14.83 10.74 6.29
N LEU A 137 13.53 10.79 6.58
CA LEU A 137 12.78 12.04 6.81
C LEU A 137 13.44 13.03 7.80
N PRO A 138 13.96 12.62 8.98
CA PRO A 138 14.66 13.54 9.89
C PRO A 138 15.86 14.23 9.24
N GLY A 139 16.57 13.53 8.34
CA GLY A 139 17.67 14.08 7.56
C GLY A 139 17.18 15.16 6.60
N LEU A 140 16.13 14.88 5.82
CA LEU A 140 15.49 15.86 4.94
C LEU A 140 15.00 17.09 5.72
N ARG A 141 14.32 16.88 6.85
CA ARG A 141 13.81 17.97 7.72
C ARG A 141 14.94 18.87 8.22
N SER A 142 16.06 18.28 8.64
CA SER A 142 17.24 19.04 9.07
C SER A 142 17.80 19.89 7.93
N GLN A 143 17.88 19.32 6.72
CA GLN A 143 18.32 20.06 5.54
C GLN A 143 17.37 21.23 5.18
N VAL A 144 16.06 21.04 5.29
CA VAL A 144 15.06 22.11 5.12
C VAL A 144 15.27 23.22 6.14
N ILE A 145 15.40 22.88 7.42
CA ILE A 145 15.59 23.84 8.52
C ILE A 145 16.90 24.63 8.34
N ASN A 146 18.00 23.95 8.03
CA ASN A 146 19.30 24.61 7.83
C ASN A 146 19.27 25.53 6.61
N SER A 147 18.65 25.10 5.51
CA SER A 147 18.51 25.93 4.31
C SER A 147 17.62 27.14 4.55
N ALA A 148 16.55 27.00 5.36
CA ALA A 148 15.70 28.12 5.78
C ALA A 148 16.45 29.20 6.59
N ARG A 149 17.50 28.80 7.32
CA ARG A 149 18.39 29.67 8.09
C ARG A 149 19.53 30.28 7.27
N GLY A 150 19.70 29.86 6.02
CA GLY A 150 20.83 30.27 5.17
C GLY A 150 22.12 29.47 5.40
N GLU A 151 22.06 28.38 6.18
CA GLU A 151 23.20 27.52 6.52
C GLU A 151 23.28 26.28 5.60
N GLY A 152 22.19 25.98 4.88
CA GLY A 152 22.05 24.81 4.01
C GLY A 152 21.99 25.14 2.52
N LYS A 153 22.06 24.10 1.69
CA LYS A 153 22.04 24.18 0.21
C LYS A 153 20.89 23.41 -0.43
N LEU A 154 19.93 22.91 0.37
CA LEU A 154 18.82 22.13 -0.14
C LEU A 154 17.95 23.00 -1.04
N LYS A 155 17.80 22.59 -2.30
CA LYS A 155 16.94 23.31 -3.24
C LYS A 155 15.48 22.94 -3.00
N LEU A 156 14.59 23.89 -3.19
CA LEU A 156 13.13 23.68 -3.09
C LEU A 156 12.66 22.51 -3.96
N THR A 157 13.15 22.38 -5.19
CA THR A 157 12.80 21.28 -6.11
C THR A 157 13.32 19.92 -5.64
N GLU A 158 14.46 19.89 -4.96
CA GLU A 158 15.03 18.67 -4.40
C GLU A 158 14.19 18.19 -3.21
N ALA A 159 13.80 19.11 -2.31
CA ALA A 159 12.90 18.80 -1.21
C ALA A 159 11.56 18.22 -1.71
N ILE A 160 10.95 18.86 -2.72
CA ILE A 160 9.70 18.37 -3.35
C ILE A 160 9.87 16.92 -3.84
N ARG A 161 10.94 16.66 -4.61
CA ARG A 161 11.19 15.35 -5.22
C ARG A 161 11.34 14.26 -4.15
N THR A 162 12.05 14.52 -3.06
CA THR A 162 12.23 13.54 -1.99
C THR A 162 10.91 13.17 -1.33
N TYR A 163 10.04 14.15 -1.04
CA TYR A 163 8.69 13.87 -0.55
C TYR A 163 7.82 13.13 -1.57
N GLU A 164 7.91 13.49 -2.86
CA GLU A 164 7.14 12.86 -3.94
C GLU A 164 7.45 11.37 -4.10
N LEU A 165 8.72 10.98 -3.98
CA LEU A 165 9.11 9.56 -4.04
C LEU A 165 8.45 8.75 -2.92
N LEU A 166 8.56 9.23 -1.67
CA LEU A 166 7.95 8.57 -0.51
C LEU A 166 6.41 8.52 -0.62
N LEU A 167 5.78 9.62 -1.05
CA LEU A 167 4.34 9.68 -1.28
C LEU A 167 3.91 8.71 -2.39
N SER A 168 4.69 8.57 -3.46
CA SER A 168 4.42 7.62 -4.54
C SER A 168 4.45 6.18 -4.01
N ASP A 169 5.49 5.79 -3.28
CA ASP A 169 5.58 4.43 -2.72
C ASP A 169 4.40 4.14 -1.76
N LEU A 170 4.01 5.11 -0.91
CA LEU A 170 2.84 4.97 -0.03
C LEU A 170 1.51 4.80 -0.79
N LEU A 171 1.35 5.47 -1.94
CA LEU A 171 0.19 5.33 -2.80
C LEU A 171 0.18 3.97 -3.53
N ASP A 172 1.33 3.56 -4.08
CA ASP A 172 1.48 2.26 -4.76
C ASP A 172 1.26 1.09 -3.79
N MET A 173 1.58 1.28 -2.49
CA MET A 173 1.27 0.31 -1.45
C MET A 173 -0.23 0.15 -1.24
N ARG A 174 -1.02 1.23 -1.33
CA ARG A 174 -2.48 1.16 -1.24
C ARG A 174 -3.09 0.42 -2.43
N ASP A 175 -2.55 0.63 -3.63
CA ASP A 175 -2.98 -0.10 -4.83
C ASP A 175 -2.64 -1.59 -4.72
N SER A 176 -1.43 -1.91 -4.27
CA SER A 176 -0.98 -3.30 -4.06
C SER A 176 -1.80 -4.00 -2.97
N ALA A 177 -2.09 -3.31 -1.87
CA ALA A 177 -2.95 -3.83 -0.80
C ALA A 177 -4.36 -4.15 -1.32
N ALA A 178 -4.91 -3.31 -2.21
CA ALA A 178 -6.22 -3.53 -2.83
C ALA A 178 -6.23 -4.74 -3.78
N GLN A 179 -5.09 -5.11 -4.37
CA GLN A 179 -4.95 -6.31 -5.19
C GLN A 179 -4.78 -7.57 -4.33
N LEU A 180 -4.03 -7.47 -3.24
CA LEU A 180 -3.71 -8.59 -2.34
C LEU A 180 -4.85 -8.98 -1.39
N ALA A 181 -5.84 -8.12 -1.18
CA ALA A 181 -6.94 -8.37 -0.24
C ALA A 181 -7.84 -9.55 -0.65
N GLY A 182 -7.92 -9.93 -1.93
CA GLY A 182 -8.58 -11.15 -2.41
C GLY A 182 -10.12 -11.18 -2.32
N ASP A 183 -10.70 -10.77 -1.19
CA ASP A 183 -12.15 -10.61 -0.99
C ASP A 183 -12.68 -9.49 -1.89
N SER A 184 -13.73 -9.76 -2.68
CA SER A 184 -14.23 -8.81 -3.68
C SER A 184 -14.74 -7.51 -3.06
N ALA A 185 -15.47 -7.56 -1.94
CA ALA A 185 -16.08 -6.36 -1.35
C ALA A 185 -15.04 -5.47 -0.64
N ILE A 186 -14.10 -6.08 0.09
CA ILE A 186 -13.00 -5.32 0.74
C ILE A 186 -12.05 -4.77 -0.33
N SER A 187 -11.69 -5.59 -1.33
CA SER A 187 -10.82 -5.16 -2.42
C SER A 187 -11.41 -3.98 -3.21
N GLU A 188 -12.71 -3.99 -3.50
CA GLU A 188 -13.40 -2.87 -4.15
C GLU A 188 -13.32 -1.57 -3.33
N ARG A 189 -13.56 -1.65 -2.01
CA ARG A 189 -13.43 -0.50 -1.11
C ARG A 189 -11.99 0.02 -1.04
N LEU A 190 -11.01 -0.88 -1.02
CA LEU A 190 -9.59 -0.51 -1.03
C LEU A 190 -9.18 0.13 -2.36
N ARG A 191 -9.65 -0.40 -3.49
CA ARG A 191 -9.41 0.21 -4.82
C ARG A 191 -10.01 1.61 -4.90
N SER A 192 -11.25 1.79 -4.41
CA SER A 192 -11.89 3.10 -4.34
C SER A 192 -11.11 4.07 -3.45
N ALA A 193 -10.68 3.63 -2.27
CA ALA A 193 -9.86 4.43 -1.37
C ALA A 193 -8.48 4.79 -1.96
N ALA A 194 -7.85 3.87 -2.69
CA ALA A 194 -6.59 4.10 -3.37
C ALA A 194 -6.75 5.11 -4.52
N ALA A 195 -7.78 4.95 -5.35
CA ALA A 195 -8.13 5.90 -6.41
C ALA A 195 -8.41 7.31 -5.86
N LEU A 196 -9.17 7.41 -4.76
CA LEU A 196 -9.41 8.69 -4.08
C LEU A 196 -8.11 9.31 -3.56
N SER A 197 -7.19 8.51 -3.01
CA SER A 197 -5.89 9.00 -2.56
C SER A 197 -4.99 9.48 -3.70
N ARG A 198 -5.01 8.81 -4.85
CA ARG A 198 -4.31 9.29 -6.06
C ARG A 198 -4.89 10.63 -6.53
N ASN A 199 -6.21 10.76 -6.60
CA ASN A 199 -6.88 12.03 -6.94
C ASN A 199 -6.52 13.16 -5.95
N LYS A 200 -6.48 12.86 -4.65
CA LYS A 200 -6.02 13.82 -3.63
C LYS A 200 -4.56 14.22 -3.85
N GLU A 201 -3.69 13.28 -4.22
CA GLU A 201 -2.28 13.59 -4.53
C GLU A 201 -2.15 14.50 -5.76
N PHE A 202 -2.96 14.32 -6.80
CA PHE A 202 -2.97 15.23 -7.94
C PHE A 202 -3.26 16.69 -7.52
N HIS A 203 -4.29 16.90 -6.69
CA HIS A 203 -4.54 18.22 -6.11
C HIS A 203 -3.43 18.72 -5.18
N SER A 204 -2.78 17.80 -4.44
CA SER A 204 -1.62 18.16 -3.63
C SER A 204 -0.45 18.64 -4.50
N ARG A 205 -0.21 18.02 -5.66
CA ARG A 205 0.80 18.45 -6.64
C ARG A 205 0.44 19.78 -7.28
N GLU A 206 -0.83 20.00 -7.65
CA GLU A 206 -1.32 21.31 -8.09
C GLU A 206 -0.99 22.40 -7.07
N ARG A 207 -1.27 22.13 -5.78
CA ARG A 207 -0.92 23.04 -4.68
C ARG A 207 0.58 23.33 -4.64
N ILE A 208 1.44 22.32 -4.77
CA ILE A 208 2.90 22.52 -4.78
C ILE A 208 3.34 23.41 -5.94
N ILE A 209 2.81 23.19 -7.14
CA ILE A 209 3.16 23.98 -8.33
C ILE A 209 2.77 25.45 -8.14
N VAL A 210 1.57 25.70 -7.62
CA VAL A 210 1.09 27.05 -7.32
C VAL A 210 1.96 27.73 -6.27
N LEU A 211 2.30 27.04 -5.17
CA LEU A 211 3.19 27.58 -4.14
C LEU A 211 4.59 27.90 -4.71
N ARG A 212 5.12 27.05 -5.60
CA ARG A 212 6.40 27.27 -6.29
C ARG A 212 6.35 28.53 -7.17
N ALA A 213 5.26 28.73 -7.92
CA ALA A 213 5.07 29.91 -8.75
C ALA A 213 4.97 31.19 -7.91
N PHE A 214 4.24 31.18 -6.79
CA PHE A 214 4.18 32.31 -5.87
C PHE A 214 5.55 32.66 -5.26
N ALA A 215 6.34 31.66 -4.85
CA ALA A 215 7.68 31.88 -4.32
C ALA A 215 8.64 32.49 -5.35
N GLN A 216 8.46 32.16 -6.63
CA GLN A 216 9.30 32.69 -7.72
C GLN A 216 8.78 34.01 -8.30
N GLY A 217 7.50 34.33 -8.08
CA GLY A 217 6.83 35.48 -8.69
C GLY A 217 6.45 35.28 -10.17
N GLU A 218 6.59 34.05 -10.69
CA GLU A 218 6.34 33.72 -12.09
C GLU A 218 5.85 32.27 -12.23
N LEU A 219 4.91 32.03 -13.16
CA LEU A 219 4.53 30.70 -13.62
C LEU A 219 5.29 30.35 -14.90
N THR A 220 6.42 29.65 -14.77
CA THR A 220 7.24 29.23 -15.92
C THR A 220 6.47 28.27 -16.85
N PRO A 221 6.84 28.15 -18.14
CA PRO A 221 6.23 27.19 -19.06
C PRO A 221 6.27 25.73 -18.57
N SER A 222 7.36 25.33 -17.91
CA SER A 222 7.46 24.00 -17.30
C SER A 222 6.44 23.81 -16.17
N MET A 223 6.28 24.79 -15.26
CA MET A 223 5.25 24.72 -14.22
C MET A 223 3.84 24.64 -14.80
N ARG A 224 3.58 25.37 -15.89
CA ARG A 224 2.29 25.34 -16.58
C ARG A 224 1.98 23.94 -17.13
N ASN A 225 2.97 23.29 -17.74
CA ASN A 225 2.82 21.93 -18.24
C ASN A 225 2.63 20.93 -17.09
N ASP A 226 3.40 21.05 -16.01
CA ASP A 226 3.24 20.23 -14.81
C ASP A 226 1.82 20.38 -14.23
N TYR A 227 1.29 21.61 -14.18
CA TYR A 227 -0.05 21.91 -13.65
C TYR A 227 -1.19 21.35 -14.53
N ILE A 228 -1.00 21.34 -15.85
CA ILE A 228 -1.97 20.70 -16.75
C ILE A 228 -1.90 19.17 -16.58
N GLY A 229 -0.69 18.62 -16.42
CA GLY A 229 -0.47 17.20 -16.22
C GLY A 229 -1.06 16.64 -14.92
N THR A 230 -1.29 17.46 -13.90
CA THR A 230 -1.97 17.04 -12.66
C THR A 230 -3.48 16.86 -12.81
N ARG A 231 -4.07 17.15 -13.97
CA ARG A 231 -5.52 17.03 -14.22
C ARG A 231 -5.91 15.87 -15.13
N ALA A 232 -4.94 15.13 -15.64
CA ALA A 232 -5.13 13.98 -16.54
C ALA A 232 -5.20 12.67 -15.73
#